data_AF-A0A2V9YLH4-F1
#
_entry.id   AF-A0A2V9YLH4-F1
#
_cell.length_a   1.000
_cell.length_b   1.000
_cell.length_c   1.000
_cell.angle_alpha   90.00
_cell.angle_beta   90.00
_cell.angle_gamma   90.00
#
_symmetry.space_group_name_H-M   'P 1'
#
loop_
_entity.id
_entity.type
_entity.pdbx_description
1 polymer ?
#
loop_
_entity_poly.entity_id
_entity_poly.type
_entity_poly.pdbx_seq_one_letter_code
_entity_poly.pdbx_strand_id
1 'polypeptide(L)'
;MSSSVPPSIPRQPAAGSKKQSAETATGVTKRVAPGGKHALTETEKRGYALGVELGSDVARQQMEVDPKFLMQGMADGFSGATLLMTVEDINGILAEIQ
;
A
#
# COMPACT_ATOMS: atom_id res chain seq x y z
N MET A 1 63.18 -17.86 -7.21
CA MET A 1 62.25 -17.80 -6.05
C MET A 1 62.58 -16.58 -5.23
N SER A 2 61.55 -15.90 -4.71
CA SER A 2 61.55 -14.68 -3.88
C SER A 2 61.34 -13.36 -4.63
N SER A 3 60.18 -12.78 -4.33
CA SER A 3 59.53 -11.59 -4.87
C SER A 3 59.99 -10.31 -4.18
N SER A 4 59.89 -9.16 -4.84
CA SER A 4 59.47 -7.91 -4.20
C SER A 4 58.93 -6.91 -5.22
N VAL A 5 57.77 -6.37 -4.89
CA VAL A 5 56.83 -5.60 -5.71
C VAL A 5 57.26 -4.12 -5.82
N PRO A 6 57.05 -3.42 -6.96
CA PRO A 6 57.24 -1.97 -7.07
C PRO A 6 56.08 -1.16 -6.43
N PRO A 7 56.28 0.12 -6.09
CA PRO A 7 55.28 0.95 -5.40
C PRO A 7 54.22 1.46 -6.37
N SER A 8 52.96 1.56 -5.94
CA SER A 8 51.89 2.20 -6.73
C SER A 8 50.79 2.80 -5.84
N ILE A 9 50.81 4.11 -5.71
CA ILE A 9 49.69 5.00 -5.36
C ILE A 9 49.88 6.22 -6.29
N PRO A 10 48.85 6.94 -6.81
CA PRO A 10 47.40 6.89 -6.59
C PRO A 10 46.55 6.84 -7.87
N ARG A 11 45.27 6.41 -7.80
CA ARG A 11 44.13 7.17 -8.34
C ARG A 11 42.81 6.44 -8.09
N GLN A 12 42.04 7.05 -7.21
CA GLN A 12 40.60 6.89 -7.09
C GLN A 12 39.95 7.37 -8.40
N PRO A 13 39.13 6.56 -9.08
CA PRO A 13 38.16 7.07 -10.05
C PRO A 13 36.95 7.58 -9.26
N ALA A 14 36.78 8.89 -9.26
CA ALA A 14 35.50 9.52 -9.00
C ALA A 14 34.47 9.12 -10.07
N ALA A 15 33.19 9.32 -9.76
CA ALA A 15 32.01 9.28 -10.63
C ALA A 15 31.26 7.95 -10.76
N GLY A 16 30.79 7.43 -9.63
CA GLY A 16 29.50 6.72 -9.57
C GLY A 16 28.35 7.73 -9.56
N SER A 17 28.01 8.29 -10.71
CA SER A 17 26.82 9.14 -10.90
C SER A 17 25.53 8.32 -10.79
N LYS A 18 25.06 8.05 -9.58
CA LYS A 18 23.61 7.83 -9.34
C LYS A 18 23.00 9.13 -8.83
N LYS A 19 22.76 9.99 -9.81
CA LYS A 19 21.63 10.92 -9.94
C LYS A 19 20.77 11.07 -8.68
N GLN A 20 21.14 12.04 -7.85
CA GLN A 20 20.16 12.84 -7.14
C GLN A 20 19.33 13.61 -8.19
N SER A 21 18.15 13.08 -8.48
CA SER A 21 16.95 13.83 -8.90
C SER A 21 15.96 13.52 -7.78
N ALA A 22 15.58 14.48 -6.92
CA ALA A 22 14.52 15.45 -7.19
C ALA A 22 13.24 14.69 -7.64
N GLU A 23 12.11 14.71 -6.95
CA GLU A 23 11.50 15.76 -6.15
C GLU A 23 10.31 15.14 -5.40
N THR A 24 10.03 15.65 -4.21
CA THR A 24 8.67 15.96 -3.74
C THR A 24 7.62 14.85 -3.82
N ALA A 25 7.53 14.03 -2.77
CA ALA A 25 6.24 13.60 -2.26
C ALA A 25 5.90 14.42 -1.00
N THR A 26 5.89 15.75 -1.15
CA THR A 26 5.10 16.60 -0.26
C THR A 26 3.65 16.48 -0.72
N GLY A 27 2.80 15.92 0.14
CA GLY A 27 1.34 15.93 0.00
C GLY A 27 0.78 14.52 -0.23
N VAL A 28 -0.07 13.95 0.62
CA VAL A 28 -0.82 14.48 1.75
C VAL A 28 -0.99 13.31 2.72
N THR A 29 -0.31 13.33 3.84
CA THR A 29 -1.00 12.99 5.09
C THR A 29 -0.93 14.24 5.93
N LYS A 30 -1.87 15.16 5.66
CA LYS A 30 -2.33 16.11 6.66
C LYS A 30 -2.61 15.26 7.89
N ARG A 31 -1.67 15.25 8.83
CA ARG A 31 -1.89 14.80 10.20
C ARG A 31 -2.97 15.72 10.72
N VAL A 32 -4.23 15.32 10.55
CA VAL A 32 -5.34 16.00 11.21
C VAL A 32 -5.19 15.63 12.68
N ALA A 33 -4.62 16.55 13.44
CA ALA A 33 -4.63 16.49 14.89
C ALA A 33 -6.09 16.39 15.39
N PRO A 34 -6.33 15.70 16.52
CA PRO A 34 -7.67 15.37 16.98
C PRO A 34 -8.35 16.62 17.53
N GLY A 35 -9.53 16.95 17.00
CA GLY A 35 -10.29 18.09 17.51
C GLY A 35 -11.57 18.35 16.74
N GLY A 36 -12.70 17.95 17.33
CA GLY A 36 -14.03 18.25 16.83
C GLY A 36 -14.65 17.07 16.08
N LYS A 37 -15.92 16.80 16.36
CA LYS A 37 -16.74 15.84 15.62
C LYS A 37 -16.87 16.38 14.19
N HIS A 38 -15.88 16.09 13.35
CA HIS A 38 -15.90 16.54 11.96
C HIS A 38 -17.07 15.83 11.29
N ALA A 39 -18.08 16.62 10.93
CA ALA A 39 -19.14 16.13 10.08
C ALA A 39 -18.48 15.65 8.78
N LEU A 40 -18.74 14.40 8.43
CA LEU A 40 -18.25 13.80 7.19
C LEU A 40 -18.65 14.70 6.01
N THR A 41 -17.74 14.89 5.06
CA THR A 41 -18.01 15.47 3.75
C THR A 41 -19.01 14.60 2.99
N GLU A 42 -19.61 15.13 1.92
CA GLU A 42 -20.59 14.37 1.13
C GLU A 42 -19.97 13.08 0.54
N THR A 43 -18.74 13.17 0.05
CA THR A 43 -18.00 12.00 -0.47
C THR A 43 -17.74 10.96 0.62
N GLU A 44 -17.32 11.40 1.81
CA GLU A 44 -17.10 10.49 2.96
C GLU A 44 -18.41 9.83 3.42
N LYS A 45 -19.55 10.56 3.40
CA LYS A 45 -20.87 9.98 3.72
C LYS A 45 -21.27 8.90 2.73
N ARG A 46 -21.04 9.11 1.43
CA ARG A 46 -21.36 8.13 0.39
C ARG A 46 -20.54 6.85 0.56
N GLY A 47 -19.23 6.98 0.78
CA GLY A 47 -18.37 5.83 1.04
C GLY A 47 -18.75 5.09 2.32
N TYR A 48 -19.06 5.83 3.39
CA TYR A 48 -19.51 5.25 4.66
C TYR A 48 -20.85 4.50 4.53
N ALA A 49 -21.83 5.09 3.83
CA ALA A 49 -23.13 4.46 3.63
C ALA A 49 -23.03 3.14 2.84
N LEU A 50 -22.22 3.11 1.77
CA LEU A 50 -21.96 1.88 1.00
C LEU A 50 -21.27 0.82 1.85
N GLY A 51 -20.29 1.22 2.67
CA GLY A 51 -19.62 0.29 3.59
C GLY A 51 -20.55 -0.29 4.65
N VAL A 52 -21.50 0.50 5.17
CA VAL A 52 -22.51 0.03 6.12
C VAL A 52 -23.45 -0.99 5.48
N GLU A 53 -23.96 -0.72 4.28
CA GLU A 53 -24.85 -1.66 3.58
C GLU A 53 -24.14 -2.99 3.31
N LEU A 54 -22.94 -2.93 2.69
CA LEU A 54 -22.16 -4.13 2.39
C LEU A 54 -21.80 -4.92 3.65
N GLY A 55 -21.31 -4.23 4.70
CA GLY A 55 -20.95 -4.88 5.95
C GLY A 55 -22.16 -5.51 6.65
N SER A 56 -23.34 -4.89 6.54
CA SER A 56 -24.58 -5.44 7.10
C SER A 56 -24.99 -6.71 6.38
N ASP A 57 -24.86 -6.78 5.05
CA ASP A 57 -25.19 -7.97 4.28
C ASP A 57 -24.21 -9.12 4.53
N VAL A 58 -22.91 -8.82 4.60
CA VAL A 58 -21.88 -9.80 4.99
C VAL A 58 -22.16 -10.38 6.38
N ALA A 59 -22.50 -9.51 7.35
CA ALA A 59 -22.83 -9.94 8.71
C ALA A 59 -24.11 -10.79 8.75
N ARG A 60 -25.14 -10.42 7.97
CA ARG A 60 -26.40 -11.18 7.86
C ARG A 60 -26.18 -12.59 7.28
N GLN A 61 -25.26 -12.71 6.33
CA GLN A 61 -24.90 -13.99 5.72
C GLN A 61 -23.97 -14.82 6.62
N GLN A 62 -23.54 -14.28 7.77
CA GLN A 62 -22.65 -14.97 8.72
C GLN A 62 -21.37 -15.50 8.04
N MET A 63 -20.88 -14.79 7.02
CA MET A 63 -19.68 -15.20 6.31
C MET A 63 -18.48 -15.14 7.25
N GLU A 64 -17.64 -16.18 7.23
CA GLU A 64 -16.39 -16.25 8.01
C GLU A 64 -15.30 -15.38 7.35
N VAL A 65 -15.53 -14.07 7.34
CA VAL A 65 -14.59 -13.08 6.79
C VAL A 65 -14.13 -12.12 7.87
N ASP A 66 -12.84 -11.76 7.85
CA ASP A 66 -12.30 -10.74 8.73
C ASP A 66 -12.60 -9.34 8.12
N PRO A 67 -13.37 -8.47 8.81
CA PRO A 67 -13.72 -7.16 8.30
C PRO A 67 -12.51 -6.28 7.96
N LYS A 68 -11.40 -6.43 8.69
CA LYS A 68 -10.17 -5.66 8.44
C LYS A 68 -9.60 -5.99 7.07
N PHE A 69 -9.52 -7.28 6.72
CA PHE A 69 -9.00 -7.71 5.43
C PHE A 69 -9.97 -7.45 4.30
N LEU A 70 -11.28 -7.52 4.54
CA LEU A 70 -12.29 -7.10 3.56
C LEU A 70 -12.12 -5.62 3.18
N MET A 71 -11.98 -4.74 4.17
CA MET A 71 -11.75 -3.32 3.93
C MET A 71 -10.42 -3.05 3.23
N GLN A 72 -9.38 -3.81 3.56
CA GLN A 72 -8.07 -3.70 2.91
C GLN A 72 -8.13 -4.16 1.46
N GLY A 73 -8.75 -5.31 1.16
CA GLY A 73 -8.94 -5.78 -0.21
C GLY A 73 -9.75 -4.81 -1.07
N MET A 74 -10.78 -4.18 -0.50
CA MET A 74 -11.54 -3.11 -1.17
C MET A 74 -10.66 -1.89 -1.49
N ALA A 75 -9.85 -1.44 -0.53
CA ALA A 75 -8.95 -0.30 -0.73
C ALA A 75 -7.84 -0.61 -1.76
N ASP A 76 -7.24 -1.80 -1.69
CA ASP A 76 -6.18 -2.22 -2.59
C ASP A 76 -6.72 -2.38 -4.02
N GLY A 77 -7.89 -3.01 -4.19
CA GLY A 77 -8.55 -3.13 -5.48
C GLY A 77 -9.01 -1.79 -6.07
N PHE A 78 -9.53 -0.87 -5.24
CA PHE A 78 -9.94 0.45 -5.69
C PHE A 78 -8.77 1.35 -6.10
N SER A 79 -7.66 1.29 -5.35
CA SER A 79 -6.46 2.09 -5.63
C SER A 79 -5.55 1.50 -6.71
N GLY A 80 -5.77 0.23 -7.09
CA GLY A 80 -4.84 -0.51 -7.94
C GLY A 80 -3.49 -0.78 -7.25
N ALA A 81 -3.48 -0.80 -5.91
CA ALA A 81 -2.29 -1.10 -5.14
C ALA A 81 -1.91 -2.58 -5.29
N THR A 82 -0.69 -2.90 -4.84
CA THR A 82 -0.23 -4.28 -4.78
C THR A 82 -1.17 -5.10 -3.90
N LEU A 83 -1.81 -6.10 -4.50
CA LEU A 83 -2.68 -7.03 -3.79
C LEU A 83 -1.86 -7.93 -2.85
N LEU A 84 -2.46 -8.31 -1.72
CA LEU A 84 -1.85 -9.25 -0.77
C LEU A 84 -1.81 -10.70 -1.29
N MET A 85 -2.52 -10.98 -2.39
CA MET A 85 -2.65 -12.28 -3.02
C MET A 85 -2.51 -12.13 -4.54
N THR A 86 -2.14 -13.22 -5.22
CA THR A 86 -2.12 -13.21 -6.68
C THR A 86 -3.55 -13.22 -7.22
N VAL A 87 -3.73 -12.75 -8.45
CA VAL A 87 -5.03 -12.76 -9.12
C VAL A 87 -5.57 -14.19 -9.24
N GLU A 88 -4.70 -15.17 -9.49
CA GLU A 88 -5.07 -16.59 -9.55
C GLU A 88 -5.65 -17.08 -8.21
N ASP A 89 -4.97 -16.79 -7.09
CA ASP A 89 -5.43 -17.21 -5.76
C ASP A 89 -6.76 -16.55 -5.40
N ILE A 90 -6.93 -15.27 -5.74
CA ILE A 90 -8.19 -14.54 -5.51
C ILE A 90 -9.34 -15.20 -6.27
N ASN A 91 -9.14 -15.54 -7.54
CA ASN A 91 -10.17 -16.22 -8.34
C ASN A 91 -10.50 -17.61 -7.77
N GLY A 92 -9.49 -18.34 -7.29
CA GLY A 92 -9.67 -19.62 -6.60
C GLY A 92 -10.56 -19.50 -5.37
N ILE A 93 -10.23 -18.57 -4.46
CA ILE A 93 -11.01 -18.33 -3.23
C ILE A 93 -12.43 -17.85 -3.56
N LEU A 94 -12.59 -16.95 -4.53
CA LEU A 94 -13.91 -16.43 -4.92
C LEU A 94 -14.83 -17.51 -5.50
N ALA A 95 -14.28 -18.56 -6.12
CA ALA A 95 -15.06 -19.70 -6.58
C ALA A 95 -15.61 -20.57 -5.43
N GLU A 96 -14.99 -20.52 -4.25
CA GLU A 96 -15.45 -21.23 -3.05
C GLU A 96 -16.57 -20.48 -2.30
N ILE A 97 -16.69 -19.17 -2.53
CA ILE A 97 -17.66 -18.29 -1.84
C ILE A 97 -19.04 -18.27 -2.57
N GLN A 98 -19.09 -18.67 -3.85
CA GLN A 98 -20.28 -18.61 -4.72
C GLN A 98 -21.27 -19.75 -4.50
#